data_AF-A0A1I0FYW8-F1
#
_entry.id   AF-A0A1I0FYW8-F1
#
_cell.length_a   1.000
_cell.length_b   1.000
_cell.length_c   1.000
_cell.angle_alpha   90.00
_cell.angle_beta   90.00
_cell.angle_gamma   90.00
#
_symmetry.space_group_name_H-M   'P 1'
#
loop_
_entity.id
_entity.type
_entity.pdbx_description
1 polymer ?
#
loop_
_entity_poly.entity_id
_entity_poly.type
_entity_poly.pdbx_seq_one_letter_code
_entity_poly.pdbx_strand_id
1 'polypeptide(L)'
;MIFALITLAIVGLVLFILSFFTHDKIKDLEDQIEDVSITSLQESYRLKNKMKVLEEELLTDPAFTENMDMPSPSSEENQPAIYDQIKKLYDVGFSIDQIANSTDLKVHDVRAIIHQLYPGEMEQQEGEA
;
A
#
# COMPACT_ATOMS: atom_id res chain seq x y z
N MET A 1 55.07 35.47 -28.80
CA MET A 1 54.50 36.45 -27.85
C MET A 1 53.14 36.97 -28.31
N ILE A 2 53.01 37.54 -29.52
CA ILE A 2 51.73 38.04 -30.05
C ILE A 2 50.64 36.95 -30.15
N PHE A 3 50.97 35.75 -30.65
CA PHE A 3 49.99 34.65 -30.73
C PHE A 3 49.43 34.24 -29.37
N ALA A 4 50.25 34.25 -28.31
CA ALA A 4 49.80 33.94 -26.95
C ALA A 4 48.83 35.00 -26.41
N LEU A 5 49.04 36.28 -26.75
CA LEU A 5 48.11 37.36 -26.39
C LEU A 5 46.78 37.23 -27.13
N ILE A 6 46.81 36.89 -28.42
CA ILE A 6 45.59 36.69 -29.22
C ILE A 6 44.79 35.49 -28.70
N THR A 7 45.44 34.37 -28.40
CA THR A 7 44.74 33.20 -27.84
C THR A 7 44.13 33.51 -26.49
N LEU A 8 44.83 34.27 -25.63
CA LEU A 8 44.30 34.65 -24.33
C LEU A 8 43.09 35.60 -24.46
N ALA A 9 43.13 36.53 -25.42
CA ALA A 9 42.02 37.42 -25.72
C ALA A 9 40.78 36.64 -26.22
N ILE A 10 40.99 35.64 -27.09
CA ILE A 10 39.89 34.80 -27.61
C ILE A 10 39.31 33.94 -26.49
N VAL A 11 40.14 33.29 -25.68
CA VAL A 11 39.67 32.47 -24.54
C VAL A 11 38.92 33.33 -23.53
N GLY A 12 39.40 34.53 -23.23
CA GLY A 12 38.71 35.48 -22.36
C GLY A 12 37.35 35.91 -22.91
N LEU A 13 37.26 36.19 -24.21
CA LEU A 13 36.00 36.54 -24.87
C LEU A 13 35.00 35.37 -24.85
N VAL A 14 35.49 34.15 -25.11
CA VAL A 14 34.66 32.93 -25.04
C VAL A 14 34.15 32.70 -23.62
N LEU A 15 35.01 32.81 -22.60
CA LEU A 15 34.62 32.70 -21.19
C LEU A 15 33.61 33.80 -20.79
N PHE A 16 33.77 35.02 -21.31
CA PHE A 16 32.84 36.12 -21.05
C PHE A 16 31.44 35.81 -21.59
N ILE A 17 31.35 35.28 -22.81
CA ILE A 17 30.08 34.86 -23.42
C ILE A 17 29.46 33.69 -22.64
N LEU A 18 30.27 32.70 -22.25
CA LEU A 18 29.83 31.57 -21.43
C LEU A 18 29.34 32.00 -20.04
N SER A 19 29.95 33.03 -19.43
CA SER A 19 29.56 33.54 -18.12
C SER A 19 28.13 34.06 -18.09
N PHE A 20 27.68 34.70 -19.18
CA PHE A 20 26.31 35.15 -19.30
C PHE A 20 25.32 33.99 -19.31
N PHE A 21 25.68 32.88 -19.98
CA PHE A 21 24.80 31.71 -20.08
C PHE A 21 24.68 30.95 -18.76
N THR A 22 25.77 30.83 -18.00
CA THR A 22 25.79 30.13 -16.70
C THR A 22 24.99 30.88 -15.63
N HIS A 23 25.04 32.21 -15.61
CA HIS A 23 24.34 33.01 -14.59
C HIS A 23 22.81 32.88 -14.71
N ASP A 24 22.25 32.91 -15.93
CA ASP A 24 20.80 32.74 -16.14
C ASP A 24 20.33 31.34 -15.80
N LYS A 25 21.08 30.29 -16.20
CA LYS A 25 20.68 28.89 -15.99
C LYS A 25 20.70 28.48 -14.52
N ILE A 26 21.67 28.96 -13.75
CA ILE A 26 21.75 28.65 -12.31
C ILE A 26 20.57 29.29 -11.56
N LYS A 27 20.21 30.51 -11.94
CA LYS A 27 19.12 31.25 -11.32
C LYS A 27 17.74 30.65 -11.63
N ASP A 28 17.50 30.26 -12.88
CA ASP A 28 16.28 29.52 -13.27
C ASP A 28 16.15 28.17 -12.57
N LEU A 29 17.28 27.52 -12.24
CA LEU A 29 17.29 26.23 -11.51
C LEU A 29 16.92 26.42 -10.04
N GLU A 30 17.38 27.51 -9.41
CA GLU A 30 17.07 27.85 -8.02
C GLU A 30 15.55 28.07 -7.85
N ASP A 31 14.95 28.86 -8.75
CA ASP A 31 13.50 29.15 -8.73
C ASP A 31 12.65 27.86 -8.92
N GLN A 32 13.06 26.98 -9.85
CA GLN A 32 12.34 25.71 -10.08
C GLN A 32 12.44 24.74 -8.89
N ILE A 33 13.57 24.72 -8.18
CA ILE A 33 13.77 23.87 -7.01
C ILE A 33 12.92 24.37 -5.83
N GLU A 34 12.80 25.69 -5.66
CA GLU A 34 11.95 26.30 -4.64
C GLU A 34 10.47 25.95 -4.86
N ASP A 35 9.98 26.09 -6.09
CA ASP A 35 8.60 25.78 -6.46
C ASP A 35 8.26 24.29 -6.29
N VAL A 36 9.15 23.39 -6.71
CA VAL A 36 8.96 21.93 -6.57
C VAL A 36 8.99 21.50 -5.10
N SER A 37 9.92 22.05 -4.32
CA SER A 37 10.06 21.69 -2.90
C SER A 37 8.87 22.17 -2.06
N ILE A 38 8.38 23.39 -2.32
CA ILE A 38 7.21 23.94 -1.65
C ILE A 38 5.95 23.13 -2.00
N THR A 39 5.78 22.79 -3.28
CA THR A 39 4.61 22.03 -3.75
C THR A 39 4.56 20.62 -3.18
N SER A 40 5.69 19.90 -3.21
CA SER A 40 5.75 18.51 -2.71
C SER A 40 5.49 18.40 -1.20
N LEU A 41 5.96 19.40 -0.43
CA LEU A 41 5.67 19.48 1.00
C LEU A 41 4.18 19.70 1.24
N GLN A 42 3.57 20.67 0.55
CA GLN A 42 2.13 20.96 0.66
C GLN A 42 1.25 19.77 0.27
N GLU A 43 1.61 19.04 -0.78
CA GLU A 43 0.91 17.83 -1.21
C GLU A 43 0.97 16.72 -0.15
N SER A 44 2.14 16.51 0.46
CA SER A 44 2.31 15.53 1.54
C SER A 44 1.46 15.86 2.77
N TYR A 45 1.37 17.14 3.15
CA TYR A 45 0.48 17.58 4.25
C TYR A 45 -1.00 17.38 3.91
N ARG A 46 -1.42 17.69 2.68
CA ARG A 46 -2.79 17.47 2.22
C ARG A 46 -3.16 15.98 2.21
N LEU A 47 -2.24 15.12 1.79
CA LEU A 47 -2.43 13.66 1.79
C LEU A 47 -2.58 13.11 3.22
N LYS A 48 -1.74 13.58 4.17
CA LYS A 48 -1.86 13.24 5.59
C LYS A 48 -3.21 13.62 6.18
N ASN A 49 -3.74 14.81 5.86
CA ASN A 49 -5.06 15.22 6.35
C ASN A 49 -6.19 14.38 5.75
N LYS A 50 -6.11 14.06 4.45
CA LYS A 50 -7.11 13.20 3.80
C LYS A 50 -7.12 11.79 4.41
N MET A 51 -5.94 11.20 4.66
CA MET A 51 -5.82 9.91 5.38
C MET A 51 -6.38 9.99 6.79
N LYS A 52 -6.05 11.04 7.56
CA LYS A 52 -6.54 11.23 8.93
C LYS A 52 -8.08 11.31 8.98
N VAL A 53 -8.69 12.05 8.06
CA VAL A 53 -10.16 12.14 7.98
C VAL A 53 -10.77 10.78 7.61
N LEU A 54 -10.16 10.06 6.67
CA LEU A 54 -10.61 8.72 6.30
C LEU A 54 -10.51 7.71 7.45
N GLU A 55 -9.43 7.77 8.25
CA GLU A 55 -9.27 6.94 9.45
C GLU A 55 -10.34 7.26 10.50
N GLU A 56 -10.65 8.54 10.71
CA GLU A 56 -11.68 8.97 11.66
C GLU A 56 -13.09 8.57 11.20
N GLU A 57 -13.38 8.67 9.90
CA GLU A 57 -14.66 8.18 9.36
C GLU A 57 -14.75 6.64 9.42
N LEU A 58 -13.69 5.91 9.11
CA LEU A 58 -13.67 4.45 9.20
C LEU A 58 -13.83 3.95 10.65
N LEU A 59 -13.23 4.66 11.61
CA LEU A 59 -13.35 4.35 13.05
C LEU A 59 -14.72 4.71 13.63
N THR A 60 -15.44 5.65 13.02
CA THR A 60 -16.73 6.12 13.50
C THR A 60 -17.89 5.50 12.73
N ASP A 61 -17.63 4.81 11.62
CA ASP A 61 -18.67 4.18 10.82
C ASP A 61 -19.43 3.11 11.65
N PRO A 62 -20.68 3.39 12.07
CA PRO A 62 -21.44 2.48 12.91
C PRO A 62 -21.74 1.17 12.20
N ALA A 63 -21.62 1.11 10.86
CA ALA A 63 -21.75 -0.13 10.10
C ALA A 63 -20.66 -1.17 10.43
N PHE A 64 -19.49 -0.75 10.90
CA PHE A 64 -18.40 -1.66 11.31
C PHE A 64 -18.47 -2.05 12.78
N THR A 65 -19.13 -1.24 13.63
CA THR A 65 -19.15 -1.43 15.09
C THR A 65 -20.37 -2.24 15.57
N GLU A 66 -21.43 -2.34 14.78
CA GLU A 66 -22.64 -3.11 15.15
C GLU A 66 -22.46 -4.64 15.14
N ASN A 67 -21.33 -5.16 14.65
CA ASN A 67 -21.12 -6.61 14.51
C ASN A 67 -20.07 -7.21 15.47
N MET A 68 -19.54 -6.45 16.44
CA MET A 68 -18.59 -6.96 17.43
C MET A 68 -19.28 -7.33 18.76
N ASP A 69 -20.09 -8.37 18.74
CA ASP A 69 -20.42 -9.15 19.94
C ASP A 69 -19.26 -10.11 20.23
N MET A 70 -18.60 -9.91 21.37
CA MET A 70 -17.38 -10.63 21.75
C MET A 70 -17.70 -11.80 22.69
N PRO A 71 -17.23 -13.02 22.37
CA PRO A 71 -16.85 -13.98 23.39
C PRO A 71 -15.37 -14.37 23.24
N SER A 72 -14.59 -14.05 24.26
CA SER A 72 -13.26 -14.66 24.53
C SER A 72 -13.48 -16.15 24.88
N PRO A 73 -12.66 -17.13 24.45
CA PRO A 73 -11.22 -17.20 24.77
C PRO A 73 -10.30 -17.87 23.73
N SER A 74 -8.99 -17.67 23.94
CA SER A 74 -7.84 -18.50 23.54
C SER A 74 -7.47 -18.67 22.06
N SER A 75 -6.22 -18.26 21.79
CA SER A 75 -5.31 -18.73 20.74
C SER A 75 -5.51 -18.18 19.32
N GLU A 76 -4.36 -17.96 18.67
CA GLU A 76 -4.17 -17.82 17.22
C GLU A 76 -4.19 -16.38 16.66
N GLU A 77 -3.03 -15.77 16.84
CA GLU A 77 -2.49 -14.49 16.34
C GLU A 77 -2.42 -14.35 14.80
N ASN A 78 -3.08 -15.18 14.00
CA ASN A 78 -3.03 -15.10 12.53
C ASN A 78 -4.34 -15.49 11.83
N GLN A 79 -5.45 -15.31 12.54
CA GLN A 79 -6.76 -15.72 12.09
C GLN A 79 -7.26 -15.07 10.77
N PRO A 80 -7.18 -13.74 10.52
CA PRO A 80 -7.90 -13.14 9.39
C PRO A 80 -7.47 -13.64 8.01
N ALA A 81 -6.18 -13.95 7.81
CA ALA A 81 -5.66 -14.43 6.53
C ALA A 81 -6.06 -15.90 6.24
N ILE A 82 -6.21 -16.71 7.29
CA ILE A 82 -6.54 -18.13 7.17
C ILE A 82 -8.02 -18.31 6.75
N TYR A 83 -8.92 -17.48 7.28
CA TYR A 83 -10.34 -17.48 6.89
C TYR A 83 -10.51 -17.19 5.40
N ASP A 84 -9.81 -16.17 4.89
CA ASP A 84 -9.86 -15.81 3.46
C ASP A 84 -9.32 -16.92 2.56
N GLN A 85 -8.31 -17.66 3.02
CA GLN A 85 -7.74 -18.79 2.29
C GLN A 85 -8.71 -19.97 2.25
N ILE A 86 -9.29 -20.34 3.39
CA ILE A 86 -10.29 -21.42 3.48
C ILE A 86 -11.51 -21.09 2.63
N LYS A 87 -12.00 -19.83 2.68
CA LYS A 87 -13.12 -19.36 1.87
C LYS A 87 -12.87 -19.55 0.38
N LYS A 88 -11.71 -19.11 -0.13
CA LYS A 88 -11.36 -19.25 -1.54
C LYS A 88 -11.24 -20.71 -1.97
N LEU A 89 -10.67 -21.56 -1.13
CA LEU A 89 -10.53 -22.99 -1.45
C LEU A 89 -11.90 -23.68 -1.48
N TYR A 90 -12.80 -23.33 -0.56
CA TYR A 90 -14.16 -23.87 -0.55
C TYR A 90 -15.00 -23.38 -1.75
N ASP A 91 -14.92 -22.08 -2.07
CA ASP A 91 -15.59 -21.49 -3.25
C ASP A 91 -15.15 -22.14 -4.57
N VAL A 92 -13.91 -22.67 -4.63
CA VAL A 92 -13.37 -23.38 -5.80
C VAL A 92 -13.79 -24.87 -5.82
N GLY A 93 -14.44 -25.37 -4.77
CA GLY A 93 -15.00 -26.71 -4.68
C GLY A 93 -14.05 -27.77 -4.11
N PHE A 94 -13.01 -27.36 -3.37
CA PHE A 94 -12.12 -28.30 -2.68
C PHE A 94 -12.81 -28.96 -1.48
N SER A 95 -12.51 -30.23 -1.21
CA SER A 95 -13.09 -30.94 -0.06
C SER A 95 -12.42 -30.53 1.25
N ILE A 96 -13.15 -30.71 2.37
CA ILE A 96 -12.69 -30.34 3.72
C ILE A 96 -11.32 -30.97 4.05
N ASP A 97 -11.09 -32.21 3.63
CA ASP A 97 -9.80 -32.92 3.83
C ASP A 97 -8.65 -32.32 3.00
N GLN A 98 -8.94 -31.78 1.81
CA GLN A 98 -7.94 -31.13 0.96
C GLN A 98 -7.57 -29.75 1.46
N ILE A 99 -8.56 -29.01 1.98
CA ILE A 99 -8.35 -27.71 2.59
C ILE A 99 -7.48 -27.85 3.84
N ALA A 100 -7.78 -28.83 4.71
CA ALA A 100 -6.98 -29.17 5.89
C ALA A 100 -5.50 -29.42 5.57
N ASN A 101 -5.23 -30.25 4.56
CA ASN A 101 -3.86 -30.52 4.11
C ASN A 101 -3.17 -29.30 3.47
N SER A 102 -3.94 -28.36 2.90
CA SER A 102 -3.40 -27.18 2.21
C SER A 102 -3.17 -25.99 3.13
N THR A 103 -3.89 -25.91 4.24
CA THR A 103 -3.79 -24.83 5.22
C THR A 103 -3.04 -25.23 6.50
N ASP A 104 -2.52 -26.47 6.55
CA ASP A 104 -1.88 -27.08 7.75
C ASP A 104 -2.78 -27.04 9.00
N LEU A 105 -4.09 -27.07 8.78
CA LEU A 105 -5.10 -27.11 9.84
C LEU A 105 -5.71 -28.50 9.90
N LYS A 106 -6.13 -28.91 11.10
CA LYS A 106 -6.80 -30.20 11.25
C LYS A 106 -8.19 -30.13 10.62
N VAL A 107 -8.66 -31.25 10.08
CA VAL A 107 -9.98 -31.39 9.44
C VAL A 107 -11.12 -30.85 10.30
N HIS A 108 -11.03 -30.97 11.63
CA HIS A 108 -12.03 -30.43 12.55
C HIS A 108 -12.08 -28.90 12.62
N ASP A 109 -10.92 -28.23 12.49
CA ASP A 109 -10.81 -26.77 12.57
C ASP A 109 -11.34 -26.17 11.27
N VAL A 110 -10.95 -26.76 10.14
CA VAL A 110 -11.47 -26.37 8.82
C VAL A 110 -12.98 -26.56 8.72
N ARG A 111 -13.52 -27.66 9.28
CA ARG A 111 -14.97 -27.89 9.32
C ARG A 111 -15.69 -26.83 10.16
N ALA A 112 -15.14 -26.46 11.31
CA ALA A 112 -15.70 -25.42 12.17
C ALA A 112 -15.68 -24.05 11.46
N ILE A 113 -14.58 -23.73 10.78
CA ILE A 113 -14.41 -22.48 10.03
C ILE A 113 -15.37 -22.40 8.83
N ILE A 114 -15.51 -23.47 8.05
CA ILE A 114 -16.46 -23.50 6.93
C ILE A 114 -17.90 -23.41 7.44
N HIS A 115 -18.23 -24.08 8.54
CA HIS A 115 -19.57 -23.99 9.15
C HIS A 115 -19.88 -22.57 9.63
N GLN A 116 -18.88 -21.85 10.15
CA GLN A 116 -19.02 -20.44 10.53
C GLN A 116 -19.17 -19.51 9.32
N LEU A 117 -18.51 -19.81 8.19
CA LEU A 117 -18.57 -19.00 6.96
C LEU A 117 -19.81 -19.27 6.10
N TYR A 118 -20.29 -20.51 6.08
CA TYR A 118 -21.43 -20.98 5.28
C TYR A 118 -22.41 -21.79 6.14
N PRO A 119 -23.10 -21.15 7.10
CA PRO A 119 -23.96 -21.84 8.06
C PRO A 119 -25.18 -22.53 7.44
N GLY A 120 -25.49 -22.26 6.16
CA GLY A 120 -26.64 -22.81 5.43
C GLY A 120 -26.34 -23.96 4.46
N GLU A 121 -25.09 -24.38 4.27
CA GLU A 121 -24.73 -25.40 3.23
C GLU A 121 -24.38 -26.78 3.79
N MET A 122 -24.19 -26.91 5.10
CA MET A 122 -23.77 -28.17 5.73
C MET A 122 -24.94 -29.08 6.16
N GLU A 123 -26.20 -28.67 5.97
CA GLU A 123 -27.39 -29.52 6.23
C GLU A 123 -27.64 -30.58 5.15
N GLN A 124 -26.82 -30.68 4.10
CA GLN A 124 -27.03 -31.64 3.00
C GLN A 124 -26.01 -32.80 2.95
N GLN A 125 -25.19 -33.02 3.98
CA GLN A 125 -24.35 -34.22 4.10
C GLN A 125 -24.47 -34.94 5.46
N GLU A 126 -25.64 -34.90 6.09
CA GLU A 126 -26.07 -35.89 7.10
C GLU A 126 -27.38 -36.59 6.68
N GLY A 127 -27.54 -36.80 5.39
CA GLY A 127 -28.66 -37.53 4.81
C GLY A 127 -28.21 -38.34 3.60
N GLU A 128 -27.32 -39.31 3.81
CA GLU A 128 -27.23 -40.58 3.08
C GLU A 128 -25.90 -41.29 3.40
N ALA A 129 -25.92 -42.12 4.46
CA ALA A 129 -25.36 -43.48 4.55
C ALA A 129 -25.13 -43.87 6.03
#